data_AF-A0A076F732-F1
#
_entry.id   AF-A0A076F732-F1
#
_cell.length_a   1.000
_cell.length_b   1.000
_cell.length_c   1.000
_cell.angle_alpha   90.00
_cell.angle_beta   90.00
_cell.angle_gamma   90.00
#
_symmetry.space_group_name_H-M   'P 1'
#
loop_
_entity.id
_entity.type
_entity.pdbx_description
1 polymer ?
#
loop_
_entity_poly.entity_id
_entity_poly.type
_entity_poly.pdbx_seq_one_letter_code
_entity_poly.pdbx_strand_id
1 'polypeptide(L)'
;MSIKDKTKSAINITKSQISKTFDYAKLGGGKLKQKIDFKIQEKAVLNLKVRLAMNHQSFDDFSDEEIEIMLSDARASVIDSLKNKTLIAALAVLGLDFLV
;
A
#
# COMPACT_ATOMS: atom_id res chain seq x y z
N MET A 1 5.81 24.24 -39.89
CA MET A 1 5.06 23.64 -38.76
C MET A 1 6.00 23.57 -37.57
N SER A 2 5.74 24.34 -36.52
CA SER A 2 6.72 24.59 -35.44
C SER A 2 6.82 23.39 -34.50
N ILE A 3 8.01 23.13 -33.95
CA ILE A 3 8.29 22.09 -32.95
C ILE A 3 7.29 22.19 -31.78
N LYS A 4 6.85 23.41 -31.46
CA LYS A 4 5.87 23.69 -30.40
C LYS A 4 4.49 23.05 -30.66
N ASP A 5 4.09 22.87 -31.92
CA ASP A 5 2.80 22.26 -32.27
C ASP A 5 2.83 20.73 -32.20
N LYS A 6 3.96 20.12 -32.60
CA LYS A 6 4.19 18.68 -32.46
C LYS A 6 4.28 18.26 -30.98
N THR A 7 4.95 19.06 -30.16
CA THR A 7 5.06 18.82 -28.70
C THR A 7 3.71 18.95 -28.00
N LYS A 8 2.89 19.96 -28.34
CA LYS A 8 1.53 20.09 -27.78
C LYS A 8 0.63 18.90 -28.12
N SER A 9 0.75 18.36 -29.33
CA SER A 9 0.00 17.16 -29.74
C SER A 9 0.43 15.92 -28.95
N ALA A 10 1.75 15.69 -28.83
CA ALA A 10 2.28 14.57 -28.04
C ALA A 10 1.90 14.64 -26.55
N ILE A 11 1.94 15.82 -25.94
CA ILE A 11 1.54 16.02 -24.53
C ILE A 11 0.05 15.71 -24.35
N ASN A 12 -0.82 16.12 -25.28
CA ASN A 12 -2.25 15.81 -25.20
C ASN A 12 -2.58 14.33 -25.40
N ILE A 13 -1.85 13.64 -26.28
CA ILE A 13 -1.97 12.20 -26.48
C ILE A 13 -1.57 11.45 -25.20
N THR A 14 -0.42 11.78 -24.63
CA THR A 14 0.04 11.20 -23.37
C THR A 14 -0.91 11.49 -22.21
N LYS A 15 -1.42 12.72 -22.09
CA LYS A 15 -2.37 13.11 -21.04
C LYS A 15 -3.70 12.35 -21.16
N SER A 16 -4.22 12.18 -22.38
CA SER A 16 -5.44 11.43 -22.69
C SER A 16 -5.30 9.93 -22.43
N GLN A 17 -4.14 9.35 -22.76
CA GLN A 17 -3.89 7.93 -22.56
C GLN A 17 -3.66 7.62 -21.08
N ILE A 18 -2.93 8.48 -20.36
CA ILE A 18 -2.73 8.39 -18.91
C ILE A 18 -4.07 8.57 -18.18
N SER A 19 -4.90 9.56 -18.54
CA SER A 19 -6.19 9.75 -17.84
C SER A 19 -7.10 8.54 -18.00
N LYS A 20 -7.15 7.95 -19.20
CA LYS A 20 -7.94 6.75 -19.46
C LYS A 20 -7.43 5.56 -18.65
N THR A 21 -6.13 5.28 -18.64
CA THR A 21 -5.57 4.16 -17.86
C THR A 21 -5.72 4.37 -16.35
N PHE A 22 -5.63 5.61 -15.87
CA PHE A 22 -5.85 5.97 -14.48
C PHE A 22 -7.32 5.78 -14.05
N ASP A 23 -8.28 6.10 -14.92
CA ASP A 23 -9.71 5.88 -14.67
C ASP A 23 -10.07 4.38 -14.61
N TYR A 24 -9.48 3.53 -15.45
CA TYR A 24 -9.68 2.08 -15.38
C TYR A 24 -9.10 1.47 -14.10
N ALA A 25 -7.93 1.94 -13.65
CA ALA A 25 -7.34 1.56 -12.37
C ALA A 25 -8.23 1.97 -11.19
N LYS A 26 -8.96 3.09 -11.30
CA LYS A 26 -9.88 3.59 -10.27
C LYS A 26 -11.13 2.72 -10.10
N LEU A 27 -11.67 2.18 -11.19
CA LEU A 27 -12.86 1.30 -11.19
C LEU A 27 -12.57 -0.09 -10.61
N GLY A 28 -11.40 -0.66 -10.88
CA GLY A 28 -10.93 -1.91 -10.25
C GLY A 28 -10.33 -1.71 -8.85
N GLY A 29 -9.88 -0.49 -8.56
CA GLY A 29 -9.20 -0.10 -7.32
C GLY A 29 -10.05 -0.29 -6.07
N GLY A 30 -11.38 -0.13 -6.14
CA GLY A 30 -12.26 -0.33 -4.98
C GLY A 30 -12.24 -1.77 -4.44
N LYS A 31 -12.37 -2.77 -5.33
CA LYS A 31 -12.32 -4.20 -4.95
C LYS A 31 -10.91 -4.63 -4.52
N LEU A 32 -9.89 -4.09 -5.18
CA LEU A 32 -8.49 -4.37 -4.82
C LEU A 32 -8.15 -3.75 -3.46
N LYS A 33 -8.55 -2.51 -3.21
CA LYS A 33 -8.38 -1.81 -1.93
C LYS A 33 -9.03 -2.59 -0.81
N GLN A 34 -10.28 -3.06 -0.99
CA GLN A 34 -10.95 -3.90 0.01
C GLN A 34 -10.18 -5.19 0.32
N LYS A 35 -9.65 -5.88 -0.71
CA LYS A 35 -8.83 -7.09 -0.51
C LYS A 35 -7.53 -6.79 0.24
N ILE A 36 -6.89 -5.66 -0.07
CA ILE A 36 -5.66 -5.22 0.60
C ILE A 36 -5.96 -4.86 2.06
N ASP A 37 -7.02 -4.08 2.29
CA ASP A 37 -7.47 -3.67 3.62
C ASP A 37 -7.79 -4.89 4.49
N PHE A 38 -8.48 -5.90 3.94
CA PHE A 38 -8.75 -7.17 4.63
C PHE A 38 -7.46 -7.92 4.98
N LYS A 39 -6.52 -8.03 4.03
CA LYS A 39 -5.22 -8.69 4.29
C LYS A 39 -4.37 -7.96 5.32
N ILE A 40 -4.45 -6.62 5.37
CA ILE A 40 -3.79 -5.81 6.40
C ILE A 40 -4.38 -6.14 7.77
N GLN A 41 -5.71 -6.23 7.88
CA GLN A 41 -6.37 -6.59 9.13
C GLN A 41 -5.99 -8.00 9.60
N GLU A 42 -6.03 -9.00 8.73
CA GLU A 42 -5.61 -10.37 9.05
C GLU A 42 -4.17 -10.42 9.56
N LYS A 43 -3.25 -9.74 8.86
CA LYS A 43 -1.84 -9.68 9.27
C LYS A 43 -1.67 -8.94 10.59
N ALA A 44 -2.41 -7.87 10.83
CA ALA A 44 -2.32 -7.11 12.08
C ALA A 44 -2.77 -7.97 13.27
N VAL A 45 -3.89 -8.69 13.13
CA VAL A 45 -4.38 -9.63 14.17
C VAL A 45 -3.36 -10.74 14.41
N LEU A 46 -2.78 -11.31 13.35
CA LEU A 46 -1.77 -12.35 13.49
C LEU A 46 -0.50 -11.83 14.18
N ASN A 47 0.01 -10.67 13.77
CA ASN A 47 1.17 -10.04 14.39
C ASN A 47 0.93 -9.75 15.87
N LEU A 48 -0.26 -9.23 16.20
CA LEU A 48 -0.64 -8.97 17.58
C LEU A 48 -0.71 -10.27 18.38
N LYS A 49 -1.37 -11.31 17.85
CA LYS A 49 -1.42 -12.63 18.48
C LYS A 49 -0.03 -13.22 18.72
N VAL A 50 0.88 -13.09 17.75
CA VAL A 50 2.28 -13.52 17.91
C VAL A 50 2.97 -12.72 19.02
N ARG A 51 2.81 -11.39 19.03
CA ARG A 51 3.39 -10.51 20.05
C ARG A 51 2.87 -10.85 21.45
N LEU A 52 1.58 -11.10 21.59
CA LEU A 52 0.96 -11.53 22.86
C LEU A 52 1.48 -12.90 23.29
N ALA A 53 1.49 -13.88 22.39
CA ALA A 53 2.02 -15.21 22.66
C ALA A 53 3.50 -15.20 23.08
N MET A 54 4.32 -14.34 22.45
CA MET A 54 5.74 -14.16 22.81
C MET A 54 5.92 -13.58 24.22
N ASN A 55 4.96 -12.80 24.71
CA ASN A 55 4.97 -12.24 26.05
C ASN A 55 4.18 -13.12 27.06
N HIS A 56 3.77 -14.32 26.66
CA HIS A 56 2.91 -15.21 27.44
C HIS A 56 1.58 -14.59 27.88
N GLN A 57 1.04 -13.67 27.07
CA GLN A 57 -0.23 -12.98 27.30
C GLN A 57 -1.30 -13.42 26.29
N SER A 58 -2.56 -13.33 26.68
CA SER A 58 -3.75 -13.51 25.84
C SER A 58 -4.41 -12.16 25.54
N PHE A 59 -5.32 -12.15 24.57
CA PHE A 59 -6.22 -11.01 24.37
C PHE A 59 -7.11 -10.77 25.60
N ASP A 60 -7.43 -11.83 26.35
CA ASP A 60 -8.28 -11.74 27.55
C ASP A 60 -7.61 -11.00 28.72
N ASP A 61 -6.29 -10.76 28.64
CA ASP A 61 -5.52 -10.05 29.67
C ASP A 61 -5.58 -8.52 29.52
N PHE A 62 -6.24 -8.01 28.47
CA PHE A 62 -6.31 -6.59 28.13
C PHE A 62 -7.75 -6.10 28.01
N SER A 63 -7.96 -4.81 28.24
CA SER A 63 -9.25 -4.18 27.94
C SER A 63 -9.45 -4.03 26.42
N ASP A 64 -10.71 -3.90 26.00
CA ASP A 64 -11.05 -3.69 24.59
C ASP A 64 -10.33 -2.47 23.98
N GLU A 65 -10.18 -1.41 24.78
CA GLU A 65 -9.49 -0.18 24.40
C GLU A 65 -7.98 -0.41 24.20
N GLU A 66 -7.35 -1.20 25.08
CA GLU A 66 -5.95 -1.57 24.94
C GLU A 66 -5.71 -2.45 23.71
N ILE A 67 -6.60 -3.42 23.45
CA ILE A 67 -6.54 -4.28 22.27
C ILE A 67 -6.68 -3.43 21.00
N GLU A 68 -7.57 -2.44 20.98
CA GLU A 68 -7.76 -1.56 19.83
C GLU A 68 -6.50 -0.71 19.55
N ILE A 69 -5.89 -0.16 20.59
CA ILE A 69 -4.64 0.60 20.48
C ILE A 69 -3.53 -0.28 19.91
N MET A 70 -3.34 -1.49 20.47
CA MET A 70 -2.31 -2.42 20.01
C MET A 70 -2.56 -2.91 18.58
N LEU A 71 -3.83 -3.14 18.21
CA LEU A 71 -4.20 -3.55 16.87
C LEU A 71 -3.98 -2.42 15.86
N SER A 72 -4.24 -1.17 16.25
CA SER A 72 -3.95 0.01 15.42
C SER A 72 -2.45 0.15 15.15
N ASP A 73 -1.61 -0.02 16.17
CA ASP A 73 -0.15 -0.05 16.03
C ASP A 73 0.32 -1.19 15.10
N ALA A 74 -0.22 -2.40 15.30
CA ALA A 74 0.06 -3.54 14.45
C ALA A 74 -0.35 -3.30 12.98
N ARG A 75 -1.49 -2.63 12.74
CA ARG A 75 -1.93 -2.22 11.40
C ARG A 75 -0.97 -1.23 10.76
N ALA A 76 -0.54 -0.19 11.49
CA ALA A 76 0.40 0.80 11.00
C ALA A 76 1.73 0.15 10.56
N SER A 77 2.26 -0.75 11.39
CA SER A 77 3.49 -1.51 11.08
C SER A 77 3.37 -2.35 9.79
N VAL A 78 2.21 -3.01 9.58
CA VAL A 78 1.95 -3.77 8.35
C VAL A 78 1.87 -2.85 7.13
N ILE A 79 1.20 -1.71 7.25
CA ILE A 79 1.09 -0.71 6.17
C ILE A 79 2.46 -0.16 5.78
N ASP A 80 3.29 0.20 6.76
CA ASP A 80 4.61 0.77 6.48
C ASP A 80 5.55 -0.27 5.88
N SER A 81 5.46 -1.52 6.33
CA SER A 81 6.17 -2.64 5.70
C SER A 81 5.76 -2.84 4.25
N LEU A 82 4.46 -2.74 3.95
CA LEU A 82 3.96 -2.82 2.57
C LEU A 82 4.49 -1.65 1.73
N LYS A 83 4.39 -0.41 2.22
CA LYS A 83 4.92 0.77 1.52
C LYS A 83 6.40 0.61 1.20
N ASN A 84 7.21 0.23 2.19
CA ASN A 84 8.64 0.06 2.02
C ASN A 84 8.96 -1.03 0.97
N LYS A 85 8.33 -2.21 1.08
CA LYS A 85 8.52 -3.30 0.11
C LYS A 85 8.07 -2.91 -1.30
N THR A 86 6.96 -2.19 -1.43
CA THR A 86 6.49 -1.71 -2.73
C THR A 86 7.40 -0.66 -3.33
N LEU A 87 7.96 0.23 -2.51
CA LEU A 87 8.94 1.22 -2.96
C LEU A 87 10.20 0.53 -3.45
N ILE A 88 10.77 -0.39 -2.65
CA ILE A 88 11.95 -1.18 -3.05
C ILE A 88 11.68 -1.95 -4.36
N ALA A 89 10.52 -2.61 -4.47
CA ALA A 89 10.13 -3.31 -5.69
C ALA A 89 10.03 -2.36 -6.90
N ALA A 90 9.45 -1.17 -6.73
CA ALA A 90 9.36 -0.18 -7.79
C ALA A 90 10.76 0.33 -8.19
N LEU A 91 11.65 0.59 -7.23
CA LEU A 91 13.02 1.02 -7.48
C LEU A 91 13.82 -0.05 -8.25
N ALA A 92 13.66 -1.32 -7.89
CA ALA A 92 14.28 -2.44 -8.60
C ALA A 92 13.81 -2.54 -10.06
N VAL A 93 12.51 -2.40 -10.32
CA VAL A 93 11.96 -2.37 -11.70
C VAL A 93 12.51 -1.20 -12.50
N LEU A 94 12.77 -0.07 -11.86
CA LEU A 94 13.34 1.12 -12.50
C LEU A 94 14.87 1.04 -12.68
N GLY A 95 15.50 -0.08 -12.29
CA GLY A 95 16.95 -0.26 -12.40
C GLY A 95 17.76 0.63 -11.44
N LEU A 96 17.11 1.17 -10.41
CA LEU A 96 17.72 2.01 -9.37
C LEU A 96 18.30 1.19 -8.21
N ASP A 97 18.67 -0.06 -8.49
CA ASP A 97 19.20 -1.04 -7.52
C ASP A 97 20.57 -0.62 -6.93
N PHE A 98 21.15 0.51 -7.34
CA PHE A 98 22.43 1.04 -6.85
C PHE A 98 22.37 1.70 -5.45
N LEU A 99 21.17 2.00 -4.92
CA LEU A 99 21.00 2.72 -3.65
C LEU A 99 20.50 1.83 -2.49
N VAL A 100 20.63 0.51 -2.61
CA VAL A 100 20.40 -0.48 -1.55
C VAL A 100 21.74 -1.04 -1.08
#